data_AF-A0A9W3C3Y1-F1
#
_entry.id   AF-A0A9W3C3Y1-F1
#
_cell.length_a   1.000
_cell.length_b   1.000
_cell.length_c   1.000
_cell.angle_alpha   90.00
_cell.angle_beta   90.00
_cell.angle_gamma   90.00
#
_symmetry.space_group_name_H-M   'P 1'
#
loop_
_entity.id
_entity.type
_entity.pdbx_description
1 polymer ?
#
loop_
_entity_poly.entity_id
_entity_poly.type
_entity_poly.pdbx_seq_one_letter_code
_entity_poly.pdbx_strand_id
1 'polypeptide(L)'
;MDYDVQPTIDYFGWLYSNPEIGRQVNAEVVTKHDPLTTGEIFSYIKQESAKEAFFECTATIDDVVHGSAWYYISCSGCNSKATKGPTSLMCAKCGKVNITGVAQYRAKISVYDNSDQAIFVLLGYAGPQLTGKHASELVSTYFEANGNQGVNHEVPVPKALISTIGQRHKFCAKVTEHNLSGKTDL
;
A
#
# COMPACT_ATOMS: atom_id res chain seq x y z
N MET A 1 33.92 -1.07 2.84
CA MET A 1 34.06 -1.43 1.42
C MET A 1 32.64 -1.52 0.89
N ASP A 2 32.16 -0.42 0.32
CA ASP A 2 30.77 -0.23 -0.15
C ASP A 2 30.56 -1.00 -1.46
N TYR A 3 29.67 -1.99 -1.44
CA TYR A 3 29.34 -2.83 -2.60
C TYR A 3 28.16 -2.29 -3.43
N ASP A 4 27.61 -1.11 -3.09
CA ASP A 4 26.41 -0.54 -3.73
C ASP A 4 26.67 0.23 -5.05
N VAL A 5 27.92 0.28 -5.52
CA VAL A 5 28.26 1.05 -6.72
C VAL A 5 27.97 0.27 -8.02
N GLN A 6 28.05 -1.07 -8.00
CA GLN A 6 27.93 -1.88 -9.21
C GLN A 6 26.52 -1.85 -9.83
N PRO A 7 25.41 -2.00 -9.08
CA PRO A 7 24.07 -1.93 -9.65
C PRO A 7 23.77 -0.56 -10.26
N THR A 8 24.33 0.49 -9.65
CA THR A 8 24.20 1.87 -10.10
C THR A 8 24.93 2.09 -11.42
N ILE A 9 26.16 1.57 -11.56
CA ILE A 9 26.94 1.62 -12.81
C ILE A 9 26.22 0.88 -13.94
N ASP A 10 25.72 -0.33 -13.66
CA ASP A 10 25.04 -1.15 -14.67
C ASP A 10 23.75 -0.49 -15.15
N TYR A 11 23.01 0.15 -14.23
CA TYR A 11 21.81 0.93 -14.56
C TYR A 11 22.12 2.16 -15.42
N PHE A 12 23.18 2.91 -15.09
CA PHE A 12 23.61 4.05 -15.91
C PHE A 12 24.10 3.63 -17.30
N GLY A 13 24.83 2.51 -17.40
CA GLY A 13 25.25 1.94 -18.69
C GLY A 13 24.07 1.51 -19.55
N TRP A 14 23.04 0.93 -18.93
CA TRP A 14 21.79 0.59 -19.62
C TRP A 14 21.00 1.83 -20.08
N LEU A 15 20.91 2.88 -19.26
CA LEU A 15 20.25 4.13 -19.63
C LEU A 15 20.92 4.82 -20.83
N TYR A 16 22.26 4.86 -20.85
CA TYR A 16 23.02 5.40 -21.99
C TYR A 16 22.79 4.61 -23.28
N SER A 17 22.49 3.32 -23.16
CA SER A 17 22.22 2.43 -24.29
C SER A 17 20.75 2.50 -24.78
N ASN A 18 19.87 3.20 -24.06
CA ASN A 18 18.43 3.33 -24.36
C ASN A 18 17.97 4.80 -24.36
N PRO A 19 18.36 5.60 -25.36
CA PRO A 19 18.16 7.06 -25.35
C PRO A 19 16.68 7.51 -25.36
N GLU A 20 15.76 6.68 -25.87
CA GLU A 20 14.32 6.93 -25.82
C GLU A 20 13.75 6.83 -24.39
N ILE A 21 14.33 5.94 -23.56
CA ILE A 21 13.98 5.78 -22.14
C ILE A 21 14.72 6.85 -21.32
N GLY A 22 15.99 7.12 -21.66
CA GLY A 22 16.78 8.19 -21.07
C GLY A 22 16.17 9.59 -21.26
N ARG A 23 15.39 9.81 -22.33
CA ARG A 23 14.62 11.05 -22.54
C ARG A 23 13.35 11.16 -21.69
N GLN A 24 12.84 10.06 -21.12
CA GLN A 24 11.69 10.07 -20.22
C GLN A 24 12.09 10.33 -18.76
N VAL A 25 13.35 10.06 -18.39
CA VAL A 25 13.92 10.48 -17.09
C VAL A 25 14.40 11.91 -17.20
N ASN A 26 13.53 12.86 -16.84
CA ASN A 26 13.92 14.25 -16.71
C ASN A 26 14.78 14.44 -15.44
N ALA A 27 16.09 14.63 -15.60
CA ALA A 27 17.02 14.86 -14.49
C ALA A 27 16.71 16.16 -13.71
N GLU A 28 15.99 17.11 -14.31
CA GLU A 28 15.53 18.33 -13.62
C GLU A 28 14.32 18.07 -12.69
N VAL A 29 13.64 16.93 -12.80
CA VAL A 29 12.56 16.48 -11.90
C VAL A 29 13.13 15.55 -10.81
N VAL A 30 14.37 15.80 -10.40
CA VAL A 30 14.91 15.29 -9.13
C VAL A 30 15.17 16.48 -8.20
N THR A 31 14.22 17.40 -8.12
CA THR A 31 14.05 18.13 -6.87
C THR A 31 13.57 17.10 -5.85
N LYS A 32 14.47 16.65 -4.97
CA LYS A 32 14.07 16.09 -3.68
C LYS A 32 13.25 17.18 -2.99
N HIS A 33 11.94 17.21 -3.26
CA HIS A 33 11.03 18.05 -2.49
C HIS A 33 11.17 17.63 -1.03
N ASP A 34 11.26 18.63 -0.16
CA ASP A 34 11.25 18.37 1.27
C ASP A 34 10.02 17.52 1.63
N PRO A 35 10.14 16.56 2.56
CA PRO A 35 9.01 15.73 2.96
C PRO A 35 7.86 16.63 3.40
N LEU A 36 6.69 16.45 2.77
CA LEU A 36 5.50 17.20 3.11
C LEU A 36 4.91 16.69 4.42
N THR A 37 4.27 17.58 5.15
CA THR A 37 3.35 17.26 6.24
C THR A 37 2.05 16.70 5.69
N THR A 38 1.34 15.95 6.51
CA THR A 38 -0.02 15.48 6.22
C THR A 38 -0.97 16.66 5.98
N GLY A 39 -0.83 17.77 6.72
CA GLY A 39 -1.57 19.01 6.50
C GLY A 39 -1.33 19.64 5.11
N GLU A 40 -0.09 19.63 4.61
CA GLU A 40 0.23 20.10 3.25
C GLU A 40 -0.38 19.17 2.18
N ILE A 41 -0.35 17.86 2.39
CA ILE A 41 -1.01 16.90 1.49
C ILE A 41 -2.52 17.13 1.45
N PHE A 42 -3.17 17.37 2.60
CA PHE A 42 -4.59 17.73 2.63
C PHE A 42 -4.88 19.05 1.93
N SER A 43 -3.99 20.03 2.08
CA SER A 43 -4.10 21.31 1.39
C SER A 43 -3.99 21.15 -0.13
N TYR A 44 -3.12 20.25 -0.60
CA TYR A 44 -3.04 19.87 -2.01
C TYR A 44 -4.35 19.25 -2.52
N ILE A 45 -4.90 18.26 -1.80
CA ILE A 45 -6.13 17.54 -2.19
C ILE A 45 -7.32 18.50 -2.40
N LYS A 46 -7.37 19.62 -1.66
CA LYS A 46 -8.44 20.62 -1.75
C LYS A 46 -8.32 21.57 -2.95
N GLN A 47 -7.21 21.55 -3.70
CA GLN A 47 -7.03 22.42 -4.85
C GLN A 47 -7.88 21.94 -6.03
N GLU A 48 -8.57 22.86 -6.71
CA GLU A 48 -9.39 22.51 -7.89
C GLU A 48 -8.56 21.87 -9.03
N SER A 49 -7.28 22.21 -9.11
CA SER A 49 -6.34 21.69 -10.12
C SER A 49 -5.56 20.46 -9.65
N ALA A 50 -5.87 19.91 -8.47
CA ALA A 50 -5.19 18.74 -7.92
C ALA A 50 -5.35 17.52 -8.85
N LYS A 51 -4.30 16.70 -8.92
CA LYS A 51 -4.23 15.48 -9.74
C LYS A 51 -3.71 14.33 -8.90
N GLU A 52 -3.76 13.12 -9.45
CA GLU A 52 -3.08 11.99 -8.80
C GLU A 52 -1.59 12.29 -8.68
N ALA A 53 -1.03 12.08 -7.49
CA ALA A 53 0.35 12.40 -7.18
C ALA A 53 0.88 11.50 -6.05
N PHE A 54 2.20 11.41 -5.94
CA PHE A 54 2.89 10.76 -4.83
C PHE A 54 3.61 11.81 -3.99
N PHE A 55 3.53 11.65 -2.68
CA PHE A 55 4.16 12.54 -1.71
C PHE A 55 4.96 11.73 -0.70
N GLU A 56 6.17 12.16 -0.38
CA GLU A 56 6.87 11.67 0.79
C GLU A 56 6.42 12.47 2.02
N CYS A 57 6.04 11.77 3.08
CA CYS A 57 5.79 12.37 4.39
C CYS A 57 6.40 11.51 5.49
N THR A 58 6.68 12.10 6.65
CA THR A 58 7.12 11.35 7.83
C THR A 58 6.08 11.50 8.92
N ALA A 59 5.51 10.38 9.36
CA ALA A 59 4.45 10.37 10.36
C ALA A 59 4.64 9.19 11.32
N THR A 60 4.07 9.32 12.51
CA THR A 60 4.01 8.26 13.52
C THR A 60 2.66 7.56 13.42
N ILE A 61 2.67 6.23 13.53
CA ILE A 61 1.43 5.45 13.56
C ILE A 61 0.78 5.61 14.93
N ASP A 62 -0.43 6.15 14.98
CA ASP A 62 -1.20 6.34 16.20
C ASP A 62 -1.95 5.05 16.58
N ASP A 63 -2.65 4.46 15.59
CA ASP A 63 -3.45 3.26 15.78
C ASP A 63 -3.65 2.50 14.45
N VAL A 64 -4.12 1.26 14.56
CA VAL A 64 -4.60 0.45 13.43
C VAL A 64 -6.13 0.42 13.48
N VAL A 65 -6.80 0.88 12.43
CA VAL A 65 -8.26 0.99 12.43
C VAL A 65 -8.90 -0.40 12.49
N HIS A 66 -9.69 -0.62 13.53
CA HIS A 66 -10.48 -1.82 13.75
C HIS A 66 -11.85 -1.76 13.06
N GLY A 67 -12.53 -2.90 12.91
CA GLY A 67 -13.87 -2.98 12.31
C GLY A 67 -13.92 -2.86 10.78
N SER A 68 -12.77 -2.72 10.13
CA SER A 68 -12.60 -2.87 8.68
C SER A 68 -11.68 -4.04 8.37
N ALA A 69 -11.97 -4.79 7.30
CA ALA A 69 -11.10 -5.86 6.86
C ALA A 69 -9.68 -5.33 6.53
N TRP A 70 -8.67 -5.87 7.20
CA TRP A 70 -7.25 -5.48 7.06
C TRP A 70 -6.55 -6.16 5.87
N TYR A 71 -7.22 -7.12 5.22
CA TYR A 71 -6.75 -7.79 4.02
C TYR A 71 -7.88 -7.98 3.00
N TYR A 72 -7.50 -8.26 1.76
CA TYR A 72 -8.40 -8.72 0.71
C TYR A 72 -7.75 -9.87 -0.03
N ILE A 73 -8.56 -10.65 -0.76
CA ILE A 73 -8.03 -11.70 -1.62
C ILE A 73 -7.80 -11.12 -3.02
N SER A 74 -6.57 -11.23 -3.51
CA SER A 74 -6.18 -10.84 -4.87
C SER A 74 -6.05 -12.04 -5.78
N CYS A 75 -6.22 -11.83 -7.08
CA CYS A 75 -5.83 -12.80 -8.11
C CYS A 75 -4.31 -12.99 -8.11
N SER A 76 -3.83 -14.23 -8.02
CA SER A 76 -2.39 -14.53 -8.09
C SER A 76 -1.72 -14.10 -9.41
N GLY A 77 -2.48 -14.06 -10.50
CA GLY A 77 -1.94 -13.74 -11.83
C GLY A 77 -1.85 -12.25 -12.17
N CYS A 78 -2.63 -11.38 -11.51
CA CYS A 78 -2.66 -9.94 -11.85
C CYS A 78 -2.82 -8.99 -10.66
N ASN A 79 -2.85 -9.53 -9.43
CA ASN A 79 -2.97 -8.81 -8.15
C ASN A 79 -4.22 -7.93 -7.97
N SER A 80 -5.17 -7.92 -8.91
CA SER A 80 -6.45 -7.25 -8.72
C SER A 80 -7.30 -8.00 -7.68
N LYS A 81 -8.16 -7.26 -6.97
CA LYS A 81 -9.13 -7.84 -6.02
C LYS A 81 -9.95 -8.93 -6.72
N ALA A 82 -9.99 -10.10 -6.10
CA ALA A 82 -10.83 -11.21 -6.50
C ALA A 82 -12.23 -11.05 -5.89
N THR A 83 -13.23 -11.61 -6.56
CA THR A 83 -14.61 -11.65 -6.08
C THR A 83 -15.03 -13.09 -5.80
N LYS A 84 -15.86 -13.27 -4.77
CA LYS A 84 -16.42 -14.57 -4.41
C LYS A 84 -17.62 -14.85 -5.32
N GLY A 85 -17.55 -15.91 -6.10
CA GLY A 85 -18.69 -16.54 -6.77
C GLY A 85 -19.36 -17.58 -5.87
N PRO A 86 -20.40 -18.28 -6.35
CA PRO A 86 -21.12 -19.28 -5.56
C PRO A 86 -20.21 -20.39 -5.01
N THR A 87 -19.27 -20.86 -5.83
CA THR A 87 -18.35 -21.97 -5.51
C THR A 87 -16.91 -21.69 -5.92
N SER A 88 -16.61 -20.48 -6.42
CA SER A 88 -15.33 -20.15 -7.04
C SER A 88 -14.85 -18.75 -6.68
N LEU A 89 -13.53 -18.51 -6.78
CA LEU A 89 -13.01 -17.16 -6.86
C LEU A 89 -12.92 -16.71 -8.32
N MET A 90 -13.28 -15.47 -8.58
CA MET A 90 -13.32 -14.88 -9.91
C MET A 90 -12.43 -13.64 -9.97
N CYS A 91 -11.84 -13.40 -11.13
CA CYS A 91 -11.07 -12.20 -11.41
C CYS A 91 -11.67 -11.48 -12.62
N ALA A 92 -12.31 -10.34 -12.38
CA ALA A 92 -12.90 -9.52 -13.44
C ALA A 92 -11.83 -9.03 -14.44
N LYS A 93 -10.66 -8.59 -13.95
CA LYS A 93 -9.57 -8.09 -14.79
C LYS A 93 -9.01 -9.16 -15.73
N CYS A 94 -8.93 -10.41 -15.30
CA CYS A 94 -8.47 -11.51 -16.15
C CYS A 94 -9.59 -12.17 -16.96
N GLY A 95 -10.86 -11.91 -16.65
CA GLY A 95 -11.99 -12.68 -17.18
C GLY A 95 -11.97 -14.17 -16.78
N LYS A 96 -11.28 -14.52 -15.68
CA LYS A 96 -11.08 -15.91 -15.26
C LYS A 96 -11.95 -16.25 -14.06
N VAL A 97 -12.55 -17.45 -14.09
CA VAL A 97 -13.20 -18.11 -12.96
C VAL A 97 -12.27 -19.18 -12.38
N ASN A 98 -12.50 -19.60 -11.13
CA ASN A 98 -11.66 -20.58 -10.41
C ASN A 98 -10.18 -20.17 -10.32
N ILE A 99 -9.92 -18.90 -10.03
CA ILE A 99 -8.56 -18.43 -9.83
C ILE A 99 -8.02 -18.82 -8.46
N THR A 100 -6.69 -18.92 -8.35
CA THR A 100 -6.02 -18.96 -7.05
C THR A 100 -5.99 -17.56 -6.44
N GLY A 101 -6.52 -17.45 -5.22
CA GLY A 101 -6.49 -16.23 -4.43
C GLY A 101 -5.26 -16.15 -3.53
N VAL A 102 -4.71 -14.95 -3.34
CA VAL A 102 -3.65 -14.66 -2.38
C VAL A 102 -4.11 -13.51 -1.48
N ALA A 103 -3.96 -13.64 -0.16
CA ALA A 103 -4.27 -12.54 0.74
C ALA A 103 -3.25 -11.40 0.60
N GLN A 104 -3.75 -10.17 0.50
CA GLN A 104 -2.98 -8.92 0.35
C GLN A 104 -3.46 -7.89 1.36
N TYR A 105 -2.58 -7.01 1.81
CA TYR A 105 -2.92 -5.97 2.79
C TYR A 105 -3.91 -4.94 2.23
N ARG A 106 -4.82 -4.51 3.10
CA ARG A 106 -5.71 -3.35 2.98
C ARG A 106 -5.96 -2.74 4.37
N ALA A 107 -4.92 -2.68 5.19
CA ALA A 107 -5.05 -2.16 6.55
C ALA A 107 -5.21 -0.64 6.51
N LYS A 108 -6.15 -0.11 7.28
CA LYS A 108 -6.26 1.33 7.55
C LYS A 108 -5.45 1.61 8.81
N ILE A 109 -4.53 2.57 8.74
CA ILE A 109 -3.75 3.05 9.90
C ILE A 109 -4.07 4.53 10.11
N SER A 110 -4.26 4.95 11.36
CA SER A 110 -4.20 6.36 11.70
C SER A 110 -2.74 6.74 11.90
N VAL A 111 -2.35 7.85 11.30
CA VAL A 111 -1.03 8.43 11.46
C VAL A 111 -1.18 9.87 11.90
N TYR A 112 -0.18 10.36 12.62
CA TYR A 112 -0.08 11.76 12.97
C TYR A 112 1.32 12.24 12.67
N ASP A 113 1.39 13.49 12.23
CA ASP A 113 2.61 14.29 12.37
C ASP A 113 2.35 15.39 13.42
N ASN A 114 3.21 16.41 13.43
CA ASN A 114 3.11 17.62 14.25
C ASN A 114 1.76 17.84 14.96
N SER A 115 0.70 18.17 14.22
CA SER A 115 -0.63 18.46 14.78
C SER A 115 -1.79 17.94 13.93
N ASP A 116 -1.50 17.33 12.78
CA ASP A 116 -2.51 16.80 11.88
C ASP A 116 -2.57 15.27 11.99
N GLN A 117 -3.79 14.74 11.89
CA GLN A 117 -4.05 13.31 11.80
C GLN A 117 -4.55 12.94 10.40
N ALA A 118 -4.13 11.78 9.91
CA ALA A 118 -4.57 11.24 8.64
C ALA A 118 -4.84 9.73 8.75
N ILE A 119 -5.69 9.21 7.86
CA ILE A 119 -5.86 7.76 7.68
C ILE A 119 -5.16 7.35 6.39
N PHE A 120 -4.18 6.47 6.49
CA PHE A 120 -3.55 5.84 5.34
C PHE A 120 -4.09 4.43 5.14
N VAL A 121 -4.26 4.03 3.87
CA VAL A 121 -4.61 2.66 3.50
C VAL A 121 -3.35 1.96 3.02
N LEU A 122 -2.82 1.04 3.83
CA LEU A 122 -1.72 0.17 3.48
C LEU A 122 -2.21 -0.91 2.50
N LEU A 123 -1.80 -0.79 1.24
CA LEU A 123 -2.21 -1.69 0.17
C LEU A 123 -1.07 -2.61 -0.27
N GLY A 124 -1.39 -3.89 -0.42
CA GLY A 124 -0.51 -4.88 -1.06
C GLY A 124 0.88 -4.94 -0.44
N TYR A 125 1.90 -4.54 -1.22
CA TYR A 125 3.32 -4.63 -0.86
C TYR A 125 3.75 -3.66 0.25
N ALA A 126 2.98 -2.62 0.53
CA ALA A 126 3.28 -1.71 1.65
C ALA A 126 3.18 -2.42 3.01
N GLY A 127 2.28 -3.40 3.12
CA GLY A 127 2.07 -4.13 4.37
C GLY A 127 3.28 -4.95 4.82
N PRO A 128 3.87 -5.82 3.97
CA PRO A 128 5.08 -6.56 4.34
C PRO A 128 6.29 -5.65 4.59
N GLN A 129 6.41 -4.53 3.88
CA GLN A 129 7.47 -3.55 4.13
C GLN A 129 7.37 -2.94 5.52
N LEU A 130 6.16 -2.67 6.00
CA LEU A 130 5.93 -2.10 7.33
C LEU A 130 6.01 -3.16 8.45
N THR A 131 5.44 -4.35 8.22
CA THR A 131 5.23 -5.36 9.26
C THR A 131 6.26 -6.48 9.28
N GLY A 132 7.06 -6.61 8.21
CA GLY A 132 7.95 -7.75 7.97
C GLY A 132 7.23 -9.07 7.65
N LYS A 133 5.90 -9.06 7.47
CA LYS A 133 5.09 -10.27 7.32
C LYS A 133 4.15 -10.19 6.13
N HIS A 134 4.03 -11.28 5.38
CA HIS A 134 3.04 -11.36 4.30
C HIS A 134 1.63 -11.56 4.85
N ALA A 135 0.62 -10.93 4.23
CA ALA A 135 -0.77 -11.12 4.64
C ALA A 135 -1.21 -12.58 4.50
N SER A 136 -0.72 -13.30 3.49
CA SER A 136 -0.98 -14.73 3.30
C SER A 136 -0.47 -15.59 4.47
N GLU A 137 0.72 -15.29 4.99
CA GLU A 137 1.28 -15.99 6.16
C GLU A 137 0.38 -15.78 7.38
N LEU A 138 0.06 -14.52 7.68
CA LEU A 138 -0.76 -14.15 8.84
C LEU A 138 -2.17 -14.75 8.78
N VAL A 139 -2.79 -14.75 7.60
CA VAL A 139 -4.13 -15.34 7.39
C VAL A 139 -4.09 -16.86 7.50
N SER A 140 -3.08 -17.53 6.91
CA SER A 140 -2.95 -18.99 6.98
C SER A 140 -2.76 -19.46 8.42
N THR A 141 -1.80 -18.86 9.14
CA THR A 141 -1.53 -19.20 10.55
C THR A 141 -2.75 -18.99 11.44
N TYR A 142 -3.55 -17.95 11.17
CA TYR A 142 -4.79 -17.73 11.91
C TYR A 142 -5.78 -18.88 11.69
N PHE A 143 -6.06 -19.27 10.45
CA PHE A 143 -7.02 -20.34 10.16
C PHE A 143 -6.53 -21.72 10.61
N GLU A 144 -5.23 -22.00 10.52
CA GLU A 144 -4.62 -23.22 11.07
C GLU A 144 -4.84 -23.34 12.58
N ALA A 145 -4.72 -22.23 13.32
CA ALA A 145 -4.94 -22.18 14.77
C ALA A 145 -6.42 -22.13 15.17
N ASN A 146 -7.33 -21.75 14.27
CA ASN A 146 -8.74 -21.47 14.57
C ASN A 146 -9.73 -22.20 13.64
N GLY A 147 -9.35 -23.35 13.09
CA GLY A 147 -10.07 -24.06 12.01
C GLY A 147 -11.52 -24.48 12.29
N ASN A 148 -12.01 -24.25 13.51
CA ASN A 148 -13.35 -24.57 13.99
C ASN A 148 -14.32 -23.40 13.82
N GLN A 149 -13.83 -22.22 13.43
CA GLN A 149 -14.65 -21.02 13.30
C GLN A 149 -15.34 -20.99 11.93
N GLY A 150 -16.64 -20.70 11.93
CA GLY A 150 -17.49 -20.76 10.73
C GLY A 150 -17.05 -19.82 9.60
N VAL A 151 -17.62 -20.04 8.42
CA VAL A 151 -17.23 -19.42 7.13
C VAL A 151 -17.31 -17.87 7.08
N ASN A 152 -17.89 -17.24 8.10
CA ASN A 152 -18.08 -15.79 8.19
C ASN A 152 -17.17 -15.13 9.25
N HIS A 153 -16.22 -15.85 9.84
CA HIS A 153 -15.29 -15.25 10.77
C HIS A 153 -14.25 -14.40 10.05
N GLU A 154 -14.21 -13.10 10.33
CA GLU A 154 -13.16 -12.21 9.82
C GLU A 154 -11.89 -12.37 10.65
N VAL A 155 -10.76 -12.53 9.98
CA VAL A 155 -9.46 -12.61 10.66
C VAL A 155 -9.21 -11.29 11.39
N PRO A 156 -9.02 -11.30 12.73
CA PRO A 156 -8.75 -10.09 13.49
C PRO A 156 -7.45 -9.43 13.04
N VAL A 157 -7.28 -8.15 13.38
CA VAL A 157 -6.04 -7.41 13.09
C VAL A 157 -4.85 -8.16 13.72
N PRO A 158 -3.82 -8.53 12.93
CA PRO A 158 -2.69 -9.32 13.41
C PRO A 158 -1.78 -8.50 14.32
N LYS A 159 -1.14 -9.18 15.28
CA LYS A 159 -0.12 -8.57 16.15
C LYS A 159 0.98 -7.85 15.38
N ALA A 160 1.35 -8.34 14.19
CA ALA A 160 2.34 -7.72 13.33
C ALA A 160 1.96 -6.28 12.90
N LEU A 161 0.67 -5.97 12.76
CA LEU A 161 0.20 -4.60 12.53
C LEU A 161 0.13 -3.82 13.85
N ILE A 162 -0.38 -4.40 14.92
CA ILE A 162 -0.46 -3.72 16.23
C ILE A 162 0.92 -3.29 16.74
N SER A 163 1.96 -4.09 16.49
CA SER A 163 3.33 -3.78 16.87
C SER A 163 3.94 -2.58 16.13
N THR A 164 3.29 -2.04 15.09
CA THR A 164 3.75 -0.84 14.37
C THR A 164 3.30 0.46 15.04
N ILE A 165 2.34 0.39 15.96
CA ILE A 165 1.84 1.55 16.71
C ILE A 165 2.98 2.21 17.50
N GLY A 166 3.03 3.53 17.45
CA GLY A 166 4.08 4.36 18.04
C GLY A 166 5.37 4.44 17.21
N GLN A 167 5.49 3.70 16.11
CA GLN A 167 6.66 3.77 15.24
C GLN A 167 6.55 4.93 14.24
N ARG A 168 7.64 5.66 14.07
CA ARG A 168 7.77 6.75 13.11
C ARG A 168 8.38 6.26 11.80
N HIS A 169 7.69 6.47 10.70
CA HIS A 169 8.08 5.98 9.37
C HIS A 169 8.02 7.09 8.33
N LYS A 170 8.86 6.96 7.30
CA LYS A 170 8.68 7.71 6.05
C LYS A 170 7.70 6.95 5.16
N PHE A 171 6.62 7.60 4.77
CA PHE A 171 5.61 7.06 3.86
C PHE A 171 5.71 7.72 2.49
N CYS A 172 5.55 6.93 1.44
CA CYS A 172 5.22 7.43 0.11
C CYS A 172 3.69 7.32 -0.07
N ALA A 173 2.99 8.42 0.20
CA ALA A 173 1.54 8.50 0.13
C ALA A 173 1.09 8.79 -1.32
N LYS A 174 0.21 7.95 -1.86
CA LYS A 174 -0.44 8.20 -3.16
C LYS A 174 -1.78 8.90 -2.94
N VAL A 175 -1.96 10.08 -3.53
CA VAL A 175 -3.26 10.71 -3.72
C VAL A 175 -3.88 10.17 -5.01
N THR A 176 -5.12 9.69 -4.93
CA THR A 176 -5.87 9.11 -6.05
C THR A 176 -7.12 9.93 -6.35
N GLU A 177 -7.75 9.67 -7.50
CA GLU A 177 -9.04 10.28 -7.85
C GLU A 177 -10.09 10.14 -6.74
N HIS A 178 -10.10 9.02 -6.01
CA HIS A 178 -11.00 8.82 -4.87
C HIS A 178 -10.83 9.93 -3.81
N ASN A 179 -9.59 10.28 -3.48
CA ASN A 179 -9.28 11.34 -2.52
C ASN A 179 -9.71 12.72 -3.03
N LEU A 180 -9.59 12.98 -4.34
CA LEU A 180 -9.91 14.27 -4.97
C LEU A 180 -11.41 14.47 -5.16
N SER A 181 -12.17 13.38 -5.37
CA SER A 181 -13.59 13.43 -5.65
C SER A 181 -14.47 13.77 -4.42
N GLY A 182 -13.88 13.92 -3.24
CA GLY A 182 -14.60 14.21 -1.99
C GLY A 182 -15.55 13.09 -1.52
N LYS A 183 -15.60 11.96 -2.23
CA LYS A 183 -16.39 10.78 -1.84
C LYS A 183 -15.59 9.93 -0.86
N THR A 184 -15.56 10.33 0.41
CA THR A 184 -15.02 9.45 1.45
C THR A 184 -16.15 8.54 1.91
N ASP A 185 -16.09 7.25 1.59
CA ASP A 185 -16.93 6.26 2.26
C ASP A 185 -16.45 6.19 3.72
N LEU A 186 -17.16 6.89 4.61
CA LEU A 186 -17.03 6.79 6.07
C LEU A 186 -17.33 5.34 6.50
#